data_AF-E0Y0B2-F1
#
_entry.id   AF-E0Y0B2-F1
#
_cell.length_a   1.000
_cell.length_b   1.000
_cell.length_c   1.000
_cell.angle_alpha   90.00
_cell.angle_beta   90.00
_cell.angle_gamma   90.00
#
_symmetry.space_group_name_H-M   'P 1'
#
loop_
_entity.id
_entity.type
_entity.pdbx_description
1 polymer ?
#
loop_
_entity_poly.entity_id
_entity_poly.type
_entity_poly.pdbx_seq_one_letter_code
_entity_poly.pdbx_strand_id
1 'polypeptide(L)'
;MILLVLLFNIVGNSVFSQSPIIGLKSVDIIRGWRQNDDIHIAAINIKLEEGWKTYWRVPGIGGIAPILNWEKSKNIKNISLIWPKPNIYNEYGLQTIGYKDELLLPIQIQPIDKKQPIHLSITIDFGICSDVCVPIQTTVEEKLPERTSIGKKNILDTLEKAILSGNKSPIKIVKCNIVPIKDGFEVNAFFEGLASFDKDTLGVVEYPVKQNGWINQKASKISSNQLSVHATVYHKPIHFIDRSDLTLTIFTKNKAFEFDGCMS
;
A
#
# COMPACT_ATOMS: atom_id res chain seq x y z
N MET A 1 42.53 -27.43 -58.05
CA MET A 1 42.16 -26.27 -57.22
C MET A 1 40.71 -26.48 -56.76
N ILE A 2 40.52 -27.17 -55.63
CA ILE A 2 39.20 -27.51 -55.08
C ILE A 2 38.89 -26.45 -54.02
N LEU A 3 37.88 -25.63 -54.26
CA LEU A 3 37.45 -24.54 -53.39
C LEU A 3 36.51 -25.10 -52.31
N LEU A 4 36.98 -25.14 -51.07
CA LEU A 4 36.21 -25.57 -49.90
C LEU A 4 35.38 -24.38 -49.38
N VAL A 5 34.05 -24.45 -49.49
CA VAL A 5 33.14 -23.42 -48.97
C VAL A 5 32.77 -23.77 -47.52
N LEU A 6 33.26 -22.97 -46.57
CA LEU A 6 32.88 -23.04 -45.16
C LEU A 6 31.54 -22.32 -44.94
N LEU A 7 30.48 -23.09 -44.66
CA LEU A 7 29.19 -22.57 -44.20
C LEU A 7 29.25 -22.34 -42.69
N PHE A 8 29.42 -21.08 -42.28
CA PHE A 8 29.25 -20.66 -40.88
C PHE A 8 27.74 -20.51 -40.59
N ASN A 9 27.17 -21.46 -39.84
CA ASN A 9 25.84 -21.30 -39.26
C ASN A 9 25.94 -20.36 -38.06
N ILE A 10 25.58 -19.09 -38.25
CA ILE A 10 25.44 -18.13 -37.14
C ILE A 10 24.07 -18.40 -36.50
N VAL A 11 24.07 -19.13 -35.38
CA VAL A 11 22.90 -19.20 -34.50
C VAL A 11 22.84 -17.86 -33.75
N GLY A 12 21.98 -16.96 -34.24
CA GLY A 12 21.72 -15.69 -33.58
C GLY A 12 20.95 -15.92 -32.27
N ASN A 13 21.65 -15.80 -31.13
CA ASN A 13 20.98 -15.70 -29.84
C ASN A 13 20.24 -14.35 -29.79
N SER A 14 18.92 -14.38 -29.88
CA SER A 14 18.07 -13.22 -29.64
C SER A 14 18.12 -12.89 -28.14
N VAL A 15 19.01 -11.98 -27.75
CA VAL A 15 18.94 -11.35 -26.43
C VAL A 15 17.77 -10.38 -26.48
N PHE A 16 16.62 -10.78 -25.94
CA PHE A 16 15.51 -9.86 -25.66
C PHE A 16 15.98 -8.88 -24.57
N SER A 17 16.48 -7.72 -24.98
CA SER A 17 16.69 -6.59 -24.08
C SER A 17 15.32 -6.05 -23.70
N GLN A 18 14.86 -6.39 -22.50
CA GLN A 18 13.68 -5.79 -21.89
C GLN A 18 14.00 -4.31 -21.71
N SER A 19 13.34 -3.43 -22.47
CA SER A 19 13.60 -1.99 -22.38
C SER A 19 13.38 -1.51 -20.94
N PRO A 20 14.25 -0.65 -20.40
CA PRO A 20 14.08 -0.15 -19.05
C PRO A 20 12.76 0.62 -18.95
N ILE A 21 11.97 0.30 -17.93
CA ILE A 21 10.73 1.00 -17.60
C ILE A 21 11.13 2.38 -17.08
N ILE A 22 10.81 3.43 -17.83
CA ILE A 22 11.08 4.81 -17.42
C ILE A 22 10.40 5.07 -16.07
N GLY A 23 11.13 5.70 -15.14
CA GLY A 23 10.62 6.02 -13.81
C GLY A 23 10.81 4.95 -12.74
N LEU A 24 11.11 3.70 -13.11
CA LEU A 24 11.33 2.60 -12.16
C LEU A 24 12.81 2.21 -12.09
N LYS A 25 13.43 2.34 -10.90
CA LYS A 25 14.82 1.90 -10.69
C LYS A 25 14.91 0.42 -10.33
N SER A 26 14.14 -0.02 -9.33
CA SER A 26 14.12 -1.42 -8.92
C SER A 26 12.88 -1.77 -8.10
N VAL A 27 12.56 -3.07 -8.07
CA VAL A 27 11.63 -3.68 -7.12
C VAL A 27 12.32 -4.89 -6.54
N ASP A 28 12.54 -4.91 -5.22
CA ASP A 28 13.31 -5.94 -4.54
C ASP A 28 12.68 -6.31 -3.19
N ILE A 29 13.09 -7.45 -2.62
CA ILE A 29 12.74 -7.84 -1.25
C ILE A 29 13.95 -7.63 -0.33
N ILE A 30 13.78 -6.85 0.72
CA ILE A 30 14.75 -6.74 1.82
C ILE A 30 14.48 -7.86 2.81
N ARG A 31 15.49 -8.72 3.02
CA ARG A 31 15.34 -9.94 3.83
C ARG A 31 14.96 -9.69 5.28
N GLY A 32 15.39 -8.59 5.90
CA GLY A 32 15.05 -8.29 7.29
C GLY A 32 15.52 -9.38 8.27
N TRP A 33 14.66 -9.77 9.23
CA TRP A 33 15.00 -10.68 10.33
C TRP A 33 13.81 -11.53 10.83
N ARG A 34 14.11 -12.60 11.58
CA ARG A 34 13.12 -13.38 12.33
C ARG A 34 13.00 -12.87 13.77
N GLN A 35 11.79 -12.54 14.20
CA GLN A 35 11.46 -12.11 15.57
C GLN A 35 10.87 -13.28 16.35
N ASN A 36 11.53 -13.65 17.45
CA ASN A 36 11.11 -14.71 18.39
C ASN A 36 10.76 -16.05 17.69
N ASP A 37 11.42 -16.36 16.58
CA ASP A 37 11.17 -17.52 15.71
C ASP A 37 9.74 -17.63 15.11
N ASP A 38 8.87 -16.66 15.38
CA ASP A 38 7.44 -16.74 15.08
C ASP A 38 7.01 -15.85 13.91
N ILE A 39 7.66 -14.70 13.75
CA ILE A 39 7.32 -13.71 12.73
C ILE A 39 8.60 -13.33 11.99
N HIS A 40 8.58 -13.42 10.67
CA HIS A 40 9.61 -12.81 9.84
C HIS A 40 9.21 -11.38 9.51
N ILE A 41 10.10 -10.44 9.73
CA ILE A 41 9.96 -9.08 9.25
C ILE A 41 10.84 -8.96 8.01
N ALA A 42 10.23 -8.63 6.88
CA ALA A 42 10.89 -8.29 5.62
C ALA A 42 10.31 -6.97 5.09
N ALA A 43 10.77 -6.51 3.93
CA ALA A 43 10.11 -5.40 3.25
C ALA A 43 10.18 -5.55 1.74
N ILE A 44 9.16 -5.04 1.05
CA ILE A 44 9.17 -4.83 -0.39
C ILE A 44 9.74 -3.42 -0.61
N ASN A 45 10.77 -3.29 -1.43
CA ASN A 45 11.35 -2.00 -1.75
C ASN A 45 11.10 -1.66 -3.22
N ILE A 46 10.35 -0.59 -3.46
CA ILE A 46 10.10 -0.02 -4.78
C ILE A 46 10.88 1.29 -4.86
N LYS A 47 11.94 1.31 -5.66
CA LYS A 47 12.76 2.50 -5.91
C LYS A 47 12.40 3.11 -7.25
N LEU A 48 12.19 4.42 -7.26
CA LEU A 48 11.80 5.19 -8.42
C LEU A 48 12.90 6.18 -8.82
N GLU A 49 12.84 6.64 -10.06
CA GLU A 49 13.62 7.79 -10.49
C GLU A 49 13.21 9.05 -9.72
N GLU A 50 14.14 10.01 -9.63
CA GLU A 50 13.85 11.26 -8.91
C GLU A 50 12.64 11.96 -9.53
N GLY A 51 11.72 12.41 -8.69
CA GLY A 51 10.50 13.11 -9.14
C GLY A 51 9.31 12.18 -9.35
N TRP A 52 9.53 10.88 -9.48
CA TRP A 52 8.48 9.89 -9.64
C TRP A 52 7.87 9.47 -8.29
N LYS A 53 6.61 9.05 -8.35
CA LYS A 53 5.84 8.62 -7.18
C LYS A 53 5.16 7.28 -7.44
N THR A 54 4.92 6.51 -6.39
CA THR A 54 4.01 5.36 -6.36
C THR A 54 2.92 5.61 -5.33
N TYR A 55 1.88 4.78 -5.31
CA TYR A 55 0.67 5.07 -4.56
C TYR A 55 0.55 4.29 -3.25
N TRP A 56 -0.19 4.87 -2.31
CA TRP A 56 -0.74 4.17 -1.17
C TRP A 56 -1.94 3.29 -1.62
N ARG A 57 -2.37 2.36 -0.77
CA ARG A 57 -3.48 1.44 -1.08
C ARG A 57 -4.82 2.15 -1.34
N VAL A 58 -5.02 3.35 -0.80
CA VAL A 58 -6.07 4.28 -1.24
C VAL A 58 -5.40 5.44 -1.96
N PRO A 59 -5.28 5.39 -3.29
CA PRO A 59 -4.33 6.22 -4.02
C PRO A 59 -4.84 7.66 -4.22
N GLY A 60 -6.11 7.94 -3.91
CA GLY A 60 -6.80 9.17 -4.28
C GLY A 60 -7.28 9.16 -5.72
N ILE A 61 -7.71 10.31 -6.22
CA ILE A 61 -8.31 10.41 -7.57
C ILE A 61 -7.23 10.22 -8.63
N GLY A 62 -7.46 9.28 -9.56
CA GLY A 62 -6.58 9.04 -10.72
C GLY A 62 -5.33 8.22 -10.42
N GLY A 63 -5.08 7.85 -9.16
CA GLY A 63 -3.96 6.99 -8.81
C GLY A 63 -4.25 5.50 -8.96
N ILE A 64 -3.20 4.69 -9.05
CA ILE A 64 -3.28 3.24 -9.30
C ILE A 64 -2.74 2.52 -8.07
N ALA A 65 -3.64 1.97 -7.26
CA ALA A 65 -3.31 1.27 -6.02
C ALA A 65 -2.43 0.03 -6.31
N PRO A 66 -1.46 -0.27 -5.43
CA PRO A 66 -0.72 -1.53 -5.52
C PRO A 66 -1.60 -2.72 -5.11
N ILE A 67 -1.59 -3.76 -5.94
CA ILE A 67 -2.20 -5.07 -5.69
C ILE A 67 -1.06 -6.08 -5.57
N LEU A 68 -1.05 -6.85 -4.47
CA LEU A 68 0.00 -7.81 -4.17
C LEU A 68 -0.61 -9.22 -4.13
N ASN A 69 -0.02 -10.15 -4.88
CA ASN A 69 -0.35 -11.57 -4.83
C ASN A 69 0.90 -12.35 -4.42
N TRP A 70 0.77 -13.14 -3.35
CA TRP A 70 1.84 -13.99 -2.81
C TRP A 70 1.47 -15.48 -2.77
N GLU A 71 0.46 -15.92 -3.52
CA GLU A 71 -0.06 -17.30 -3.52
C GLU A 71 0.99 -18.33 -3.96
N LYS A 72 1.99 -17.91 -4.74
CA LYS A 72 3.11 -18.77 -5.17
C LYS A 72 4.19 -18.93 -4.10
N SER A 73 4.10 -18.20 -3.00
CA SER A 73 5.04 -18.31 -1.89
C SER A 73 4.89 -19.66 -1.16
N LYS A 74 5.97 -20.11 -0.52
CA LYS A 74 6.00 -21.36 0.25
C LYS A 74 6.38 -21.10 1.70
N ASN A 75 5.86 -21.94 2.59
CA ASN A 75 6.04 -21.84 4.03
C ASN A 75 5.49 -20.54 4.63
N ILE A 76 4.31 -20.10 4.18
CA ILE A 76 3.63 -18.90 4.68
C ILE A 76 2.24 -19.28 5.17
N LYS A 77 1.96 -18.99 6.44
CA LYS A 77 0.64 -19.10 7.05
C LYS A 77 -0.17 -17.81 6.88
N ASN A 78 0.48 -16.66 7.05
CA ASN A 78 -0.14 -15.35 6.92
C ASN A 78 0.89 -14.28 6.54
N ILE A 79 0.46 -13.25 5.80
CA ILE A 79 1.21 -12.02 5.57
C ILE A 79 0.36 -10.82 5.98
N SER A 80 0.96 -9.88 6.70
CA SER A 80 0.37 -8.58 7.01
C SER A 80 1.28 -7.46 6.50
N LEU A 81 0.70 -6.48 5.81
CA LEU A 81 1.41 -5.30 5.31
C LEU A 81 1.39 -4.21 6.39
N ILE A 82 2.54 -3.59 6.67
CA ILE A 82 2.62 -2.44 7.59
C ILE A 82 2.88 -1.20 6.75
N TRP A 83 1.83 -0.44 6.47
CA TRP A 83 1.95 0.76 5.64
C TRP A 83 2.64 1.89 6.42
N PRO A 84 3.77 2.43 5.92
CA PRO A 84 4.28 3.69 6.44
C PRO A 84 3.32 4.82 6.06
N LYS A 85 3.27 5.87 6.88
CA LYS A 85 2.50 7.08 6.59
C LYS A 85 2.90 7.61 5.20
N PRO A 86 1.96 7.68 4.24
CA PRO A 86 2.20 8.27 2.95
C PRO A 86 2.21 9.80 3.02
N ASN A 87 2.65 10.43 1.94
CA ASN A 87 2.46 11.84 1.69
C ASN A 87 1.13 12.07 0.96
N ILE A 88 0.57 13.26 1.17
CA ILE A 88 -0.62 13.74 0.45
C ILE A 88 -0.16 14.77 -0.57
N TYR A 89 -0.43 14.53 -1.84
CA TYR A 89 -0.09 15.41 -2.94
C TYR A 89 -1.35 16.08 -3.49
N ASN A 90 -1.29 17.38 -3.74
CA ASN A 90 -2.37 18.14 -4.37
C ASN A 90 -1.80 18.78 -5.64
N GLU A 91 -2.01 18.14 -6.79
CA GLU A 91 -1.41 18.49 -8.07
C GLU A 91 -2.53 18.58 -9.11
N TYR A 92 -2.58 19.66 -9.91
CA TYR A 92 -3.62 19.88 -10.93
C TYR A 92 -5.07 19.79 -10.41
N GLY A 93 -5.30 20.12 -9.14
CA GLY A 93 -6.60 20.02 -8.49
C GLY A 93 -7.01 18.59 -8.10
N LEU A 94 -6.11 17.61 -8.27
CA LEU A 94 -6.30 16.23 -7.85
C LEU A 94 -5.51 15.95 -6.58
N GLN A 95 -6.16 15.25 -5.64
CA GLN A 95 -5.52 14.78 -4.42
C GLN A 95 -5.14 13.31 -4.58
N THR A 96 -3.85 13.00 -4.45
CA THR A 96 -3.32 11.65 -4.44
C THR A 96 -2.54 11.37 -3.16
N ILE A 97 -2.44 10.09 -2.80
CA ILE A 97 -1.79 9.65 -1.57
C ILE A 97 -0.76 8.60 -1.95
N GLY A 98 0.49 8.81 -1.55
CA GLY A 98 1.57 7.92 -1.98
C GLY A 98 2.96 8.28 -1.47
N TYR A 99 3.95 7.81 -2.20
CA TYR A 99 5.36 7.85 -1.83
C TYR A 99 6.19 8.34 -3.01
N LYS A 100 7.04 9.33 -2.79
CA LYS A 100 7.96 9.87 -3.79
C LYS A 100 9.32 9.19 -3.65
N ASP A 101 9.96 8.90 -4.78
CA ASP A 101 11.29 8.30 -4.92
C ASP A 101 11.46 6.87 -4.37
N GLU A 102 10.85 6.51 -3.25
CA GLU A 102 10.91 5.17 -2.65
C GLU A 102 9.66 4.82 -1.84
N LEU A 103 9.15 3.60 -2.05
CA LEU A 103 8.26 2.92 -1.10
C LEU A 103 9.00 1.71 -0.54
N LEU A 104 9.43 1.80 0.71
CA LEU A 104 9.80 0.65 1.50
C LEU A 104 8.58 0.20 2.30
N LEU A 105 7.97 -0.92 1.95
CA LEU A 105 6.76 -1.47 2.58
C LEU A 105 7.13 -2.67 3.46
N PRO A 106 7.20 -2.52 4.80
CA PRO A 106 7.41 -3.63 5.69
C PRO A 106 6.27 -4.65 5.62
N ILE A 107 6.64 -5.92 5.70
CA ILE A 107 5.72 -7.05 5.74
C ILE A 107 6.06 -7.96 6.92
N GLN A 108 5.03 -8.41 7.62
CA GLN A 108 5.12 -9.43 8.65
C GLN A 108 4.66 -10.75 8.07
N ILE A 109 5.49 -11.78 8.16
CA ILE A 109 5.21 -13.10 7.61
C ILE A 109 5.24 -14.11 8.74
N GLN A 110 4.10 -14.77 8.95
CA GLN A 110 4.03 -15.92 9.85
C GLN A 110 4.35 -17.19 9.03
N PRO A 111 5.44 -17.92 9.32
CA PRO A 111 5.73 -19.18 8.64
C PRO A 111 4.81 -20.31 9.11
N ILE A 112 4.70 -21.37 8.31
CA ILE A 112 4.02 -22.61 8.71
C ILE A 112 4.97 -23.44 9.60
N ASP A 113 6.18 -23.70 9.10
CA ASP A 113 7.29 -24.28 9.84
C ASP A 113 8.34 -23.19 10.13
N LYS A 114 8.51 -22.91 11.42
CA LYS A 114 9.42 -21.88 11.96
C LYS A 114 10.90 -22.19 11.72
N LYS A 115 11.23 -23.47 11.54
CA LYS A 115 12.61 -23.97 11.34
C LYS A 115 12.98 -24.15 9.86
N GLN A 116 12.17 -23.61 8.97
CA GLN A 116 12.40 -23.67 7.53
C GLN A 116 12.47 -22.26 6.94
N PRO A 117 13.26 -22.05 5.88
CA PRO A 117 13.23 -20.79 5.16
C PRO A 117 11.84 -20.51 4.59
N ILE A 118 11.48 -19.24 4.47
CA ILE A 118 10.32 -18.83 3.68
C ILE A 118 10.81 -18.61 2.24
N HIS A 119 10.08 -19.12 1.26
CA HIS A 119 10.29 -18.73 -0.13
C HIS A 119 9.16 -17.77 -0.50
N LEU A 120 9.51 -16.49 -0.56
CA LEU A 120 8.58 -15.41 -0.84
C LEU A 120 8.60 -15.14 -2.34
N SER A 121 7.46 -15.27 -3.01
CA SER A 121 7.25 -14.92 -4.41
C SER A 121 6.03 -13.99 -4.45
N ILE A 122 6.24 -12.73 -4.82
CA ILE A 122 5.21 -11.69 -4.83
C ILE A 122 5.10 -11.12 -6.25
N THR A 123 3.93 -11.27 -6.85
CA THR A 123 3.53 -10.49 -8.03
C THR A 123 2.88 -9.19 -7.54
N ILE A 124 3.35 -8.06 -8.08
CA ILE A 124 2.90 -6.71 -7.71
C ILE A 124 2.42 -6.01 -8.97
N ASP A 125 1.14 -5.61 -8.98
CA ASP A 125 0.55 -4.70 -9.95
C ASP A 125 0.42 -3.33 -9.30
N PHE A 126 1.08 -2.29 -9.82
CA PHE A 126 1.08 -0.96 -9.20
C PHE A 126 1.28 0.14 -10.24
N GLY A 127 0.90 1.37 -9.92
CA GLY A 127 1.24 2.52 -10.77
C GLY A 127 2.46 3.28 -10.28
N ILE A 128 3.19 3.85 -11.22
CA ILE A 128 4.15 4.94 -10.99
C ILE A 128 3.68 6.18 -11.73
N CYS A 129 3.95 7.37 -11.21
CA CYS A 129 3.55 8.60 -11.86
C CYS A 129 4.56 9.73 -11.68
N SER A 130 4.82 10.44 -12.77
CA SER A 130 5.44 11.77 -12.79
C SER A 130 4.43 12.73 -13.42
N ASP A 131 4.66 13.12 -14.68
CA ASP A 131 3.68 13.85 -15.51
C ASP A 131 2.63 12.89 -16.11
N VAL A 132 3.01 11.62 -16.29
CA VAL A 132 2.16 10.56 -16.81
C VAL A 132 2.22 9.36 -15.86
N CYS A 133 1.06 8.75 -15.63
CA CYS A 133 0.96 7.58 -14.78
C CYS A 133 1.00 6.30 -15.62
N VAL A 134 1.85 5.36 -15.22
CA VAL A 134 2.15 4.12 -15.95
C VAL A 134 1.88 2.91 -15.03
N PRO A 135 1.04 1.94 -15.45
CA PRO A 135 0.86 0.69 -14.72
C PRO A 135 2.04 -0.25 -14.96
N ILE A 136 2.53 -0.84 -13.87
CA ILE A 136 3.66 -1.78 -13.84
C ILE A 136 3.19 -3.08 -13.22
N GLN A 137 3.59 -4.20 -13.83
CA GLN A 137 3.47 -5.52 -13.25
C GLN A 137 4.86 -6.15 -13.16
N THR A 138 5.23 -6.66 -11.98
CA THR A 138 6.49 -7.38 -11.79
C THR A 138 6.32 -8.51 -10.79
N THR A 139 7.22 -9.50 -10.84
CA THR A 139 7.30 -10.56 -9.82
C THR A 139 8.69 -10.57 -9.22
N VAL A 140 8.76 -10.53 -7.89
CA VAL A 140 10.00 -10.61 -7.13
C VAL A 140 10.00 -11.85 -6.25
N GLU A 141 11.15 -12.52 -6.19
CA GLU A 141 11.32 -13.73 -5.41
C GLU A 141 12.53 -13.61 -4.49
N GLU A 142 12.39 -14.05 -3.25
CA GLU A 142 13.47 -14.06 -2.29
C GLU A 142 13.33 -15.22 -1.29
N LYS A 143 14.46 -15.81 -0.92
CA LYS A 143 14.55 -16.79 0.15
C LYS A 143 14.87 -16.05 1.44
N LEU A 144 13.97 -16.16 2.42
CA LEU A 144 14.10 -15.56 3.73
C LEU A 144 14.60 -16.63 4.73
N PRO A 145 15.91 -16.69 5.02
CA PRO A 145 16.45 -17.68 5.95
C PRO A 145 15.97 -17.42 7.38
N GLU A 146 16.14 -18.41 8.25
CA GLU A 146 15.88 -18.26 9.68
C GLU A 146 16.76 -17.17 10.31
N ARG A 147 18.02 -17.07 9.86
CA ARG A 147 19.00 -16.10 10.34
C ARG A 147 19.38 -15.12 9.25
N THR A 148 18.89 -13.89 9.37
CA THR A 148 19.24 -12.73 8.55
C THR A 148 18.99 -11.46 9.37
N SER A 149 19.69 -10.39 9.02
CA SER A 149 19.41 -9.03 9.49
C SER A 149 19.63 -7.98 8.40
N ILE A 150 19.63 -8.40 7.13
CA ILE A 150 19.90 -7.51 5.99
C ILE A 150 18.81 -6.45 5.91
N GLY A 151 19.22 -5.18 5.91
CA GLY A 151 18.32 -4.03 5.85
C GLY A 151 17.47 -3.81 7.13
N LYS A 152 17.80 -4.47 8.25
CA LYS A 152 17.07 -4.33 9.52
C LYS A 152 16.93 -2.87 9.96
N LYS A 153 18.00 -2.06 9.85
CA LYS A 153 17.95 -0.63 10.21
C LYS A 153 16.91 0.12 9.37
N ASN A 154 16.96 -0.01 8.04
CA ASN A 154 16.02 0.67 7.14
C ASN A 154 14.58 0.28 7.44
N ILE A 155 14.31 -1.00 7.71
CA ILE A 155 12.98 -1.46 8.06
C ILE A 155 12.53 -0.87 9.41
N LEU A 156 13.39 -0.84 10.42
CA LEU A 156 13.08 -0.22 11.73
C LEU A 156 12.77 1.28 11.58
N ASP A 157 13.59 2.03 10.85
CA ASP A 157 13.37 3.45 10.56
C ASP A 157 12.02 3.70 9.84
N THR A 158 11.60 2.77 8.99
CA THR A 158 10.29 2.83 8.32
C THR A 158 9.13 2.43 9.22
N LEU A 159 9.32 1.45 10.11
CA LEU A 159 8.31 1.04 11.09
C LEU A 159 7.97 2.18 12.09
N GLU A 160 8.91 3.06 12.41
CA GLU A 160 8.65 4.27 13.21
C GLU A 160 7.66 5.23 12.54
N LYS A 161 7.53 5.15 11.22
CA LYS A 161 6.61 5.96 10.41
C LYS A 161 5.31 5.22 10.11
N ALA A 162 5.08 4.03 10.66
CA ALA A 162 3.89 3.23 10.40
C ALA A 162 2.59 3.98 10.75
N ILE A 163 1.52 3.67 10.03
CA ILE A 163 0.16 4.03 10.44
C ILE A 163 -0.12 3.30 11.77
N LEU A 164 -0.55 4.04 12.78
CA LEU A 164 -0.73 3.54 14.15
C LEU A 164 -2.19 3.18 14.40
N SER A 165 -2.46 2.24 15.30
CA SER A 165 -3.83 2.00 15.76
C SER A 165 -4.41 3.23 16.48
N GLY A 166 -5.61 3.63 16.07
CA GLY A 166 -6.39 4.73 16.62
C GLY A 166 -6.77 4.54 18.09
N ASN A 167 -6.79 3.29 18.58
CA ASN A 167 -7.00 3.00 20.01
C ASN A 167 -5.90 3.61 20.90
N LYS A 168 -4.68 3.74 20.37
CA LYS A 168 -3.53 4.37 21.05
C LYS A 168 -3.44 5.88 20.77
N SER A 169 -4.37 6.43 19.99
CA SER A 169 -4.42 7.85 19.65
C SER A 169 -5.21 8.65 20.68
N PRO A 170 -4.86 9.92 20.92
CA PRO A 170 -5.76 10.87 21.58
C PRO A 170 -7.03 11.15 20.74
N ILE A 171 -6.98 10.92 19.42
CA ILE A 171 -8.14 11.11 18.53
C ILE A 171 -9.17 10.01 18.79
N LYS A 172 -10.45 10.39 18.89
CA LYS A 172 -11.58 9.47 19.09
C LYS A 172 -12.69 9.74 18.06
N ILE A 173 -13.33 8.68 17.59
CA ILE A 173 -14.57 8.78 16.83
C ILE A 173 -15.68 9.14 17.82
N VAL A 174 -16.28 10.33 17.68
CA VAL A 174 -17.38 10.78 18.54
C VAL A 174 -18.76 10.50 17.96
N LYS A 175 -18.84 10.40 16.63
CA LYS A 175 -20.08 10.07 15.91
C LYS A 175 -19.75 9.47 14.55
N CYS A 176 -20.51 8.47 14.13
CA CYS A 176 -20.32 7.86 12.82
C CYS A 176 -21.67 7.41 12.25
N ASN A 177 -22.17 8.15 11.26
CA ASN A 177 -23.46 7.86 10.64
C ASN A 177 -23.26 7.19 9.30
N ILE A 178 -24.06 6.16 9.03
CA ILE A 178 -24.14 5.52 7.72
C ILE A 178 -25.53 5.75 7.18
N VAL A 179 -25.61 6.30 5.97
CA VAL A 179 -26.89 6.62 5.32
C VAL A 179 -26.98 5.83 4.01
N PRO A 180 -27.88 4.84 3.90
CA PRO A 180 -28.09 4.13 2.64
C PRO A 180 -28.51 5.09 1.51
N ILE A 181 -27.98 4.86 0.32
CA ILE A 181 -28.37 5.54 -0.92
C ILE A 181 -28.66 4.49 -2.00
N LYS A 182 -29.21 4.92 -3.15
CA LYS A 182 -29.63 4.02 -4.24
C LYS A 182 -28.54 3.02 -4.66
N ASP A 183 -27.29 3.48 -4.73
CA ASP A 183 -26.17 2.74 -5.31
C ASP A 183 -25.04 2.44 -4.30
N GLY A 184 -25.31 2.59 -3.01
CA GLY A 184 -24.36 2.34 -1.94
C GLY A 184 -24.75 2.99 -0.62
N PHE A 185 -23.80 3.60 0.08
CA PHE A 185 -24.08 4.34 1.32
C PHE A 185 -23.10 5.51 1.51
N GLU A 186 -23.54 6.52 2.24
CA GLU A 186 -22.66 7.59 2.72
C GLU A 186 -22.15 7.28 4.12
N VAL A 187 -20.87 7.57 4.36
CA VAL A 187 -20.23 7.51 5.67
C VAL A 187 -19.94 8.94 6.12
N ASN A 188 -20.42 9.31 7.30
CA ASN A 188 -20.21 10.61 7.92
C ASN A 188 -19.62 10.39 9.33
N ALA A 189 -18.30 10.48 9.44
CA ALA A 189 -17.57 10.24 10.68
C ALA A 189 -17.00 11.55 11.25
N PHE A 190 -17.14 11.72 12.56
CA PHE A 190 -16.70 12.89 13.30
C PHE A 190 -15.69 12.47 14.36
N PHE A 191 -14.60 13.23 14.45
CA PHE A 191 -13.47 12.94 15.31
C PHE A 191 -13.11 14.15 16.18
N GLU A 192 -12.73 13.87 17.42
CA GLU A 192 -12.26 14.86 18.40
C GLU A 192 -11.04 14.31 19.17
N GLY A 193 -10.54 15.06 20.15
CA GLY A 193 -9.48 14.62 21.06
C GLY A 193 -8.13 15.32 20.87
N LEU A 194 -8.02 16.21 19.88
CA LEU A 194 -6.93 17.18 19.78
C LEU A 194 -7.43 18.58 20.14
N ALA A 195 -6.53 19.45 20.61
CA ALA A 195 -6.85 20.85 20.87
C ALA A 195 -7.29 21.58 19.58
N SER A 196 -6.66 21.23 18.46
CA SER A 196 -7.03 21.67 17.11
C SER A 196 -6.50 20.67 16.09
N PHE A 197 -7.22 20.49 14.98
CA PHE A 197 -6.72 19.76 13.82
C PHE A 197 -6.00 20.73 12.86
N ASP A 198 -4.87 20.31 12.30
CA ASP A 198 -4.17 21.09 11.28
C ASP A 198 -4.99 21.13 9.98
N LYS A 199 -4.92 22.23 9.22
CA LYS A 199 -5.69 22.44 7.99
C LYS A 199 -5.46 21.37 6.90
N ASP A 200 -4.33 20.69 6.95
CA ASP A 200 -3.91 19.61 6.04
C ASP A 200 -4.28 18.22 6.57
N THR A 201 -4.99 18.14 7.70
CA THR A 201 -5.50 16.87 8.22
C THR A 201 -6.48 16.26 7.23
N LEU A 202 -6.25 15.01 6.87
CA LEU A 202 -7.08 14.26 5.93
C LEU A 202 -7.59 12.98 6.58
N GLY A 203 -8.90 12.76 6.51
CA GLY A 203 -9.52 11.47 6.77
C GLY A 203 -9.81 10.72 5.48
N VAL A 204 -9.56 9.42 5.49
CA VAL A 204 -9.85 8.49 4.40
C VAL A 204 -10.73 7.36 4.92
N VAL A 205 -11.74 6.99 4.12
CA VAL A 205 -12.65 5.87 4.41
C VAL A 205 -12.33 4.69 3.50
N GLU A 206 -12.09 3.53 4.08
CA GLU A 206 -11.90 2.25 3.39
C GLU A 206 -13.08 1.33 3.69
N TYR A 207 -13.47 0.52 2.70
CA TYR A 207 -14.50 -0.51 2.82
C TYR A 207 -14.21 -1.62 1.79
N PRO A 208 -14.42 -2.91 2.11
CA PRO A 208 -14.22 -4.01 1.18
C PRO A 208 -15.28 -3.99 0.07
N VAL A 209 -15.03 -3.20 -0.97
CA VAL A 209 -15.87 -3.17 -2.16
C VAL A 209 -15.53 -4.35 -3.07
N LYS A 210 -16.56 -5.11 -3.48
CA LYS A 210 -16.43 -6.16 -4.51
C LYS A 210 -16.38 -5.53 -5.90
N GLN A 211 -16.27 -6.38 -6.94
CA GLN A 211 -16.22 -5.95 -8.35
C GLN A 211 -17.29 -4.89 -8.66
N ASN A 212 -16.88 -3.81 -9.34
CA ASN A 212 -17.67 -2.63 -9.71
C ASN A 212 -18.09 -1.70 -8.55
N GLY A 213 -17.52 -1.86 -7.35
CA GLY A 213 -17.65 -0.86 -6.29
C GLY A 213 -16.46 0.11 -6.25
N TRP A 214 -16.70 1.33 -5.79
CA TRP A 214 -15.65 2.34 -5.59
C TRP A 214 -16.04 3.27 -4.44
N ILE A 215 -15.06 3.96 -3.88
CA ILE A 215 -15.30 4.92 -2.79
C ILE A 215 -14.91 6.30 -3.29
N ASN A 216 -15.85 7.23 -3.23
CA ASN A 216 -15.59 8.64 -3.48
C ASN A 216 -15.29 9.33 -2.15
N GLN A 217 -14.02 9.70 -1.94
CA GLN A 217 -13.58 10.46 -0.77
C GLN A 217 -13.98 11.93 -0.95
N LYS A 218 -14.62 12.54 0.04
CA LYS A 218 -14.86 13.99 0.06
C LYS A 218 -13.76 14.66 0.89
N ALA A 219 -13.50 15.94 0.61
CA ALA A 219 -12.55 16.72 1.39
C ALA A 219 -12.94 16.73 2.88
N SER A 220 -11.95 16.52 3.74
CA SER A 220 -12.14 16.62 5.19
C SER A 220 -12.45 18.06 5.59
N LYS A 221 -13.34 18.23 6.58
CA LYS A 221 -13.71 19.54 7.11
C LYS A 221 -13.29 19.64 8.56
N ILE A 222 -12.73 20.78 8.93
CA ILE A 222 -12.28 21.05 10.30
C ILE A 222 -13.10 22.20 10.84
N SER A 223 -13.68 22.01 12.02
CA SER A 223 -14.39 23.04 12.78
C SER A 223 -13.83 23.06 14.19
N SER A 224 -12.98 24.05 14.50
CA SER A 224 -12.27 24.17 15.78
C SER A 224 -11.54 22.88 16.18
N ASN A 225 -12.09 22.12 17.14
CA ASN A 225 -11.54 20.90 17.71
C ASN A 225 -12.14 19.61 17.11
N GLN A 226 -12.97 19.72 16.07
CA GLN A 226 -13.64 18.58 15.44
C GLN A 226 -13.21 18.43 13.98
N LEU A 227 -12.90 17.20 13.59
CA LEU A 227 -12.65 16.79 12.22
C LEU A 227 -13.85 16.00 11.70
N SER A 228 -14.35 16.36 10.53
CA SER A 228 -15.42 15.65 9.84
C SER A 228 -14.90 15.01 8.56
N VAL A 229 -15.15 13.70 8.43
CA VAL A 229 -14.70 12.86 7.32
C VAL A 229 -15.94 12.28 6.63
N HIS A 230 -16.02 12.48 5.32
CA HIS A 230 -17.17 12.09 4.52
C HIS A 230 -16.73 11.28 3.32
N ALA A 231 -17.41 10.18 3.04
CA ALA A 231 -17.21 9.41 1.82
C ALA A 231 -18.53 8.83 1.34
N THR A 232 -18.62 8.61 0.02
CA THR A 232 -19.71 7.83 -0.58
C THR A 232 -19.13 6.52 -1.08
N VAL A 233 -19.58 5.41 -0.51
CA VAL A 233 -19.21 4.05 -0.90
C VAL A 233 -20.24 3.55 -1.89
N TYR A 234 -19.83 3.30 -3.13
CA TYR A 234 -20.67 2.68 -4.16
C TYR A 234 -20.47 1.17 -4.12
N HIS A 235 -21.53 0.43 -3.86
CA HIS A 235 -21.51 -1.02 -3.69
C HIS A 235 -22.85 -1.60 -4.09
N LYS A 236 -22.87 -2.56 -5.03
CA LYS A 236 -24.07 -3.25 -5.46
C LYS A 236 -23.86 -4.77 -5.52
N PRO A 237 -24.89 -5.57 -5.21
CA PRO A 237 -26.14 -5.19 -4.51
C PRO A 237 -25.88 -4.91 -3.02
N ILE A 238 -26.65 -4.00 -2.42
CA ILE A 238 -26.58 -3.74 -0.97
C ILE A 238 -27.55 -4.70 -0.29
N HIS A 239 -27.03 -5.80 0.26
CA HIS A 239 -27.84 -6.69 1.10
C HIS A 239 -27.67 -6.37 2.58
N PHE A 240 -26.47 -6.00 2.98
CA PHE A 240 -26.10 -5.68 4.35
C PHE A 240 -24.87 -4.75 4.33
N ILE A 241 -24.81 -3.79 5.25
CA ILE A 241 -23.65 -2.93 5.45
C ILE A 241 -23.06 -3.31 6.80
N ASP A 242 -21.87 -3.91 6.80
CA ASP A 242 -21.17 -4.23 8.04
C ASP A 242 -20.36 -3.03 8.51
N ARG A 243 -20.75 -2.47 9.65
CA ARG A 243 -20.05 -1.32 10.24
C ARG A 243 -18.63 -1.64 10.68
N SER A 244 -18.32 -2.90 10.99
CA SER A 244 -16.96 -3.33 11.37
C SER A 244 -16.02 -3.49 10.18
N ASP A 245 -16.55 -3.57 8.96
CA ASP A 245 -15.76 -3.67 7.74
C ASP A 245 -15.23 -2.30 7.27
N LEU A 246 -15.63 -1.20 7.92
CA LEU A 246 -15.08 0.12 7.65
C LEU A 246 -13.71 0.28 8.30
N THR A 247 -12.77 0.86 7.57
CA THR A 247 -11.51 1.35 8.16
C THR A 247 -11.43 2.85 7.94
N LEU A 248 -11.19 3.61 9.00
CA LEU A 248 -11.06 5.07 8.95
C LEU A 248 -9.62 5.45 9.25
N THR A 249 -8.94 6.09 8.31
CA THR A 249 -7.54 6.52 8.49
C THR A 249 -7.44 8.04 8.57
N ILE A 250 -6.91 8.56 9.66
CA ILE A 250 -6.67 9.99 9.89
C ILE A 250 -5.19 10.31 9.75
N PHE A 251 -4.84 11.08 8.72
CA PHE A 251 -3.52 11.65 8.51
C PHE A 251 -3.44 13.03 9.15
N THR A 252 -2.63 13.14 10.19
CA THR A 252 -2.22 14.43 10.78
C THR A 252 -0.87 14.86 10.19
N LYS A 253 -0.40 16.07 10.50
CA LYS A 253 0.90 16.58 10.05
C LYS A 253 2.07 15.61 10.26
N ASN A 254 2.12 14.93 11.41
CA ASN A 254 3.27 14.07 11.78
C ASN A 254 2.94 12.57 11.86
N LYS A 255 1.68 12.20 12.14
CA LYS A 255 1.29 10.81 12.39
C LYS A 255 0.06 10.42 11.58
N ALA A 256 -0.14 9.13 11.42
CA ALA A 256 -1.35 8.56 10.85
C ALA A 256 -1.98 7.59 11.84
N PHE A 257 -3.31 7.59 11.94
CA PHE A 257 -4.05 6.73 12.86
C PHE A 257 -5.17 6.00 12.13
N GLU A 258 -5.26 4.70 12.32
CA GLU A 258 -6.25 3.83 11.69
C GLU A 258 -7.23 3.30 12.73
N PHE A 259 -8.52 3.46 12.46
CA PHE A 259 -9.61 3.04 13.33
C PHE A 259 -10.42 1.96 12.61
N ASP A 260 -10.57 0.83 13.28
CA ASP A 260 -11.38 -0.29 12.80
C ASP A 260 -12.84 -0.07 13.19
N GLY A 261 -13.70 -0.07 12.19
CA GLY A 261 -15.13 0.07 12.30
C GLY A 261 -15.65 1.49 12.50
N CYS A 262 -16.97 1.60 12.38
CA CYS A 262 -17.78 2.79 12.57
C CYS A 262 -18.92 2.47 13.56
N MET A 263 -18.57 2.27 14.84
CA MET A 263 -19.48 1.68 15.85
C MET A 263 -20.22 2.69 16.74
N SER A 264 -20.22 3.98 16.40
CA SER A 264 -20.97 5.01 17.18
C SER A 264 -22.38 5.27 16.67
#